data_AF-A0A1V5XUJ8-F1
#
_entry.id   AF-A0A1V5XUJ8-F1
#
_cell.length_a   1.000
_cell.length_b   1.000
_cell.length_c   1.000
_cell.angle_alpha   90.00
_cell.angle_beta   90.00
_cell.angle_gamma   90.00
#
_symmetry.space_group_name_H-M   'P 1'
#
loop_
_entity.id
_entity.type
_entity.pdbx_description
1 polymer ?
#
loop_
_entity_poly.entity_id
_entity_poly.type
_entity_poly.pdbx_seq_one_letter_code
_entity_poly.pdbx_strand_id
1 'polypeptide(L)'
;MKTILDGTGDDIYDVEGKSMVFPGILALLEEKYRQTDSEYVQKEIEGYMRVLICPACNGKRLNKTALGITIADKNLADIVELSLEEAAAFFESIKVKTPSKIKESKISRPKAGVKNDALGFTDQEKMVISRVQAEVLRRVKNLLDVGLGYLTLDRSAVSLSGGESQRVRLAAQLGSDLSGVIYILDEPSIGLHQRDNEKLIQTMKRLRDIGNSVLVVEHDEAVMQAADYIVNVGPGAGEYGGEIVAAGTLSELKRNKESVTGAYLQGKKKINLPKARRKGNGKHLTVRGATEFNLKDIDFKLPLGKFVCVTGVSGSGKSTLILDILGRALSATLYHAKDLPGAHKKIEGLENLDKVVSVDQSPIGRTPRSNPATYTGVFTGIRDLFTNIPEAKMRGYDAGKFSFNVKGGGRCEACGGDGYVKIEMQFLSDVYSECSECHGKRYNAEALEIHYREKNIADVLDMTVEEARRFFVDQPLIYEKLSVLHEVGLGYIRLGQPATTLSGGEAQRVKLATELSRRATGKTLYILDEPTTGLHFDDIQRLLQVLNALVDKGNTVLVIEHNLDVVKCADWVVDMGPEGGAKGGLIVAEGTPEEIVKQKKSVTAKYLKDVLK
;
A
#
# COMPACT_ATOMS: atom_id res chain seq x y z
N MET A 1 -15.01 35.34 11.95
CA MET A 1 -14.13 34.14 12.00
C MET A 1 -12.70 34.48 12.40
N LYS A 2 -12.07 35.50 11.82
CA LYS A 2 -10.67 35.87 12.12
C LYS A 2 -10.38 36.15 13.60
N THR A 3 -11.20 36.97 14.27
CA THR A 3 -11.10 37.25 15.71
C THR A 3 -11.27 36.02 16.62
N ILE A 4 -12.00 34.99 16.16
CA ILE A 4 -12.19 33.75 16.92
C ILE A 4 -10.91 32.90 16.85
N LEU A 5 -10.27 32.84 15.68
CA LEU A 5 -9.08 32.02 15.46
C LEU A 5 -7.82 32.70 15.98
N ASP A 6 -7.64 33.97 15.64
CA ASP A 6 -6.42 34.76 15.90
C ASP A 6 -6.50 35.60 17.19
N GLY A 7 -7.67 35.63 17.82
CA GLY A 7 -7.91 36.38 19.05
C GLY A 7 -8.26 37.84 18.82
N THR A 8 -8.31 38.58 19.93
CA THR A 8 -8.65 40.01 19.97
C THR A 8 -7.44 40.93 19.84
N GLY A 9 -6.24 40.38 19.66
CA GLY A 9 -5.00 41.16 19.64
C GLY A 9 -4.79 41.87 20.99
N ASP A 10 -4.63 43.19 20.96
CA ASP A 10 -4.45 44.03 22.15
C ASP A 10 -5.80 44.54 22.73
N ASP A 11 -6.93 44.22 22.09
CA ASP A 11 -8.25 44.68 22.54
C ASP A 11 -8.69 43.93 23.81
N ILE A 12 -8.97 44.71 24.86
CA ILE A 12 -9.38 44.23 26.18
C ILE A 12 -10.90 44.24 26.27
N TYR A 13 -11.48 43.10 26.64
CA TYR A 13 -12.92 42.96 26.82
C TYR A 13 -13.25 42.74 28.30
N ASP A 14 -14.31 43.41 28.76
CA ASP A 14 -14.87 43.17 30.09
C ASP A 14 -15.88 42.02 30.01
N VAL A 15 -15.53 40.88 30.62
CA VAL A 15 -16.41 39.72 30.73
C VAL A 15 -16.63 39.47 32.22
N GLU A 16 -17.87 39.68 32.68
CA GLU A 16 -18.27 39.50 34.08
C GLU A 16 -17.44 40.31 35.10
N GLY A 17 -17.01 41.53 34.75
CA GLY A 17 -16.24 42.42 35.62
C GLY A 17 -14.74 42.12 35.64
N LYS A 18 -14.26 41.30 34.71
CA LYS A 18 -12.84 40.99 34.52
C LYS A 18 -12.40 41.43 33.13
N SER A 19 -11.34 42.23 33.08
CA SER A 19 -10.65 42.58 31.85
C SER A 19 -9.88 41.37 31.32
N MET A 20 -10.27 40.86 30.16
CA MET A 20 -9.68 39.68 29.53
C MET A 20 -9.26 40.02 28.10
N VAL A 21 -8.10 39.50 27.69
CA VAL A 21 -7.71 39.42 26.29
C VAL A 21 -7.98 37.99 25.85
N PHE A 22 -8.68 37.82 24.73
CA PHE A 22 -8.90 36.49 24.17
C PHE A 22 -7.77 36.19 23.18
N PRO A 23 -6.85 35.27 23.49
CA PRO A 23 -5.67 35.00 22.66
C PRO A 23 -5.99 34.31 21.32
N GLY A 24 -7.23 33.89 21.12
CA GLY A 24 -7.66 33.15 19.94
C GLY A 24 -7.55 31.63 20.13
N ILE A 25 -8.36 30.90 19.38
CA ILE A 25 -8.38 29.43 19.45
C ILE A 25 -7.04 28.83 19.03
N LEU A 26 -6.34 29.40 18.04
CA LEU A 26 -5.08 28.84 17.54
C LEU A 26 -3.98 28.86 18.61
N ALA A 27 -3.81 30.00 19.29
CA ALA A 27 -2.84 30.14 20.38
C ALA A 27 -3.16 29.20 21.55
N LEU A 28 -4.44 29.07 21.92
CA LEU A 28 -4.88 28.14 22.97
C LEU A 28 -4.60 26.68 22.62
N LEU A 29 -4.82 26.27 21.37
CA LEU A 29 -4.53 24.90 20.92
C LEU A 29 -3.02 24.63 20.88
N GLU A 30 -2.23 25.59 20.42
CA GLU A 30 -0.76 25.47 20.38
C GLU A 30 -0.18 25.37 21.80
N GLU A 31 -0.63 26.22 22.73
CA GLU A 31 -0.22 26.18 24.12
C GLU A 31 -0.63 24.85 24.78
N LYS A 32 -1.88 24.43 24.59
CA LYS A 32 -2.39 23.17 25.13
C LYS A 32 -1.62 21.96 24.59
N TYR A 33 -1.25 21.97 23.31
CA TYR A 33 -0.44 20.91 22.72
C TYR A 33 0.95 20.81 23.38
N ARG A 34 1.59 21.96 23.65
CA ARG A 34 2.92 22.00 24.29
C ARG A 34 2.91 21.63 25.77
N GLN A 35 1.85 21.97 26.49
CA GLN A 35 1.76 21.78 27.94
C GLN A 35 1.15 20.44 28.36
N THR A 36 0.40 19.78 27.48
CA THR A 36 -0.32 18.55 27.84
C THR A 36 0.60 17.34 27.79
N ASP A 37 0.66 16.58 28.89
CA ASP A 37 1.35 15.28 28.97
C ASP A 37 0.49 14.10 28.43
N SER A 38 -0.76 14.35 28.06
CA SER A 38 -1.67 13.34 27.51
C SER A 38 -1.47 13.15 26.01
N GLU A 39 -0.94 11.99 25.61
CA GLU A 39 -0.82 11.61 24.20
C GLU A 39 -2.15 11.65 23.43
N TYR A 40 -3.27 11.34 24.09
CA TYR A 40 -4.61 11.40 23.49
C TYR A 40 -4.95 12.84 23.06
N VAL A 41 -4.74 13.80 23.96
CA VAL A 41 -5.02 15.22 23.69
C VAL A 41 -4.06 15.75 22.62
N GLN A 42 -2.79 15.35 22.65
CA GLN A 42 -1.83 15.72 21.60
C GLN A 42 -2.32 15.23 20.24
N LYS A 43 -2.71 13.96 20.10
CA LYS A 43 -3.24 13.38 18.85
C LYS A 43 -4.50 14.07 18.34
N GLU A 44 -5.42 14.44 19.24
CA GLU A 44 -6.62 15.19 18.86
C GLU A 44 -6.27 16.57 18.29
N ILE A 45 -5.29 17.26 18.88
CA ILE A 45 -4.83 18.57 18.41
C ILE A 45 -4.02 18.45 17.12
N GLU A 46 -3.18 17.43 16.98
CA GLU A 46 -2.41 17.13 15.76
C GLU A 46 -3.31 17.03 14.53
N GLY A 47 -4.56 16.56 14.69
CA GLY A 47 -5.55 16.52 13.62
C GLY A 47 -5.94 17.89 13.04
N TYR A 48 -5.55 18.99 13.69
CA TYR A 48 -5.69 20.36 13.19
C TYR A 48 -4.34 21.00 12.81
N MET A 49 -3.23 20.33 13.07
CA MET A 49 -1.89 20.82 12.80
C MET A 49 -1.38 20.33 11.44
N ARG A 50 -0.31 20.96 10.96
CA ARG A 50 0.40 20.54 9.75
C ARG A 50 1.89 20.55 9.98
N VAL A 51 2.56 19.58 9.37
CA VAL A 51 4.00 19.56 9.29
C VAL A 51 4.41 20.57 8.22
N LEU A 52 5.19 21.58 8.64
CA LEU A 52 5.80 22.56 7.75
C LEU A 52 7.31 22.33 7.70
N ILE A 53 7.92 22.77 6.59
CA ILE A 53 9.37 22.78 6.46
C ILE A 53 9.95 23.69 7.56
N CYS A 54 10.88 23.16 8.35
CA CYS A 54 11.52 23.91 9.41
C CYS A 54 12.24 25.14 8.81
N PRO A 55 11.91 26.38 9.24
CA PRO A 55 12.51 27.58 8.67
C PRO A 55 14.00 27.73 9.01
N ALA A 56 14.47 27.10 10.10
CA ALA A 56 15.86 27.22 10.55
C ALA A 56 16.85 26.41 9.69
N CYS A 57 16.47 25.20 9.26
CA CYS A 57 17.30 24.33 8.43
C CYS A 57 16.77 24.18 7.00
N ASN A 58 15.64 24.80 6.67
CA ASN A 58 14.92 24.68 5.40
C ASN A 58 14.68 23.21 4.99
N GLY A 59 14.36 22.36 5.96
CA GLY A 59 14.11 20.93 5.74
C GLY A 59 15.35 20.04 5.70
N LYS A 60 16.57 20.61 5.70
CA LYS A 60 17.83 19.86 5.60
C LYS A 60 18.24 19.08 6.85
N ARG A 61 17.51 19.24 7.98
CA ARG A 61 17.68 18.56 9.28
C ARG A 61 19.03 18.74 9.99
N LEU A 62 19.99 19.43 9.36
CA LEU A 62 21.34 19.65 9.87
C LEU A 62 21.53 21.09 10.36
N ASN A 63 22.47 21.27 11.30
CA ASN A 63 22.88 22.59 11.76
C ASN A 63 23.77 23.29 10.71
N LYS A 64 23.94 24.62 10.85
CA LYS A 64 24.70 25.44 9.87
C LYS A 64 26.16 24.98 9.71
N THR A 65 26.79 24.52 10.79
CA THR A 65 28.19 24.05 10.77
C THR A 65 28.34 22.80 9.92
N ALA A 66 27.42 21.83 10.06
CA ALA A 66 27.42 20.62 9.26
C ALA A 66 27.13 20.91 7.77
N LEU A 67 26.22 21.85 7.48
CA LEU A 67 25.93 22.30 6.10
C LEU A 67 27.09 23.07 5.45
N GLY A 68 28.03 23.59 6.24
CA GLY A 68 29.23 24.25 5.73
C GLY A 68 30.31 23.30 5.21
N ILE A 69 30.19 21.99 5.46
CA ILE A 69 31.14 20.97 4.98
C ILE A 69 30.70 20.48 3.60
N THR A 70 31.56 20.62 2.60
CA THR A 70 31.26 20.23 1.21
C THR A 70 32.25 19.20 0.65
N ILE A 71 31.77 18.39 -0.28
CA ILE A 71 32.56 17.51 -1.14
C ILE A 71 32.20 17.85 -2.58
N ALA A 72 33.18 18.26 -3.39
CA ALA A 72 32.94 18.72 -4.76
C ALA A 72 31.79 19.74 -4.87
N ASP A 73 31.85 20.77 -4.02
CA ASP A 73 30.91 21.90 -3.93
C ASP A 73 29.46 21.55 -3.53
N LYS A 74 29.20 20.33 -3.04
CA LYS A 74 27.92 19.91 -2.47
C LYS A 74 28.05 19.56 -0.99
N ASN A 75 27.16 20.07 -0.14
CA ASN A 75 27.09 19.63 1.25
C ASN A 75 26.32 18.30 1.38
N LEU A 76 26.30 17.71 2.57
CA LEU A 76 25.64 16.42 2.79
C LEU A 76 24.15 16.45 2.42
N ALA A 77 23.43 17.53 2.75
CA ALA A 77 22.01 17.67 2.42
C ALA A 77 21.80 17.70 0.89
N ASP A 78 22.64 18.44 0.17
CA ASP A 78 22.56 18.52 -1.29
C ASP A 78 22.87 17.18 -1.97
N ILE A 79 23.71 16.33 -1.34
CA ILE A 79 24.02 14.98 -1.84
C ILE A 79 22.86 14.03 -1.60
N VAL A 80 22.21 14.06 -0.43
CA VAL A 80 21.11 13.14 -0.12
C VAL A 80 19.79 13.49 -0.82
N GLU A 81 19.65 14.74 -1.28
CA GLU A 81 18.54 15.18 -2.14
C GLU A 81 18.67 14.72 -3.60
N LEU A 82 19.87 14.31 -4.04
CA LEU A 82 20.03 13.72 -5.37
C LEU A 82 19.22 12.42 -5.47
N SER A 83 18.66 12.16 -6.65
CA SER A 83 18.18 10.82 -6.96
C SER A 83 19.34 9.81 -6.90
N LEU A 84 19.04 8.54 -6.65
CA LEU A 84 20.08 7.50 -6.58
C LEU A 84 20.85 7.38 -7.91
N GLU A 85 20.22 7.65 -9.05
CA GLU A 85 20.90 7.75 -10.35
C GLU A 85 21.93 8.89 -10.36
N GLU A 86 21.53 10.08 -9.91
CA GLU A 86 22.39 11.26 -9.85
C GLU A 86 23.49 11.10 -8.79
N ALA A 87 23.18 10.47 -7.66
CA ALA A 87 24.14 10.17 -6.61
C ALA A 87 25.21 9.19 -7.11
N ALA A 88 24.82 8.13 -7.84
CA ALA A 88 25.78 7.23 -8.47
C ALA A 88 26.72 7.97 -9.43
N ALA A 89 26.15 8.79 -10.33
CA ALA A 89 26.93 9.59 -11.27
C ALA A 89 27.85 10.61 -10.55
N PHE A 90 27.36 11.23 -9.47
CA PHE A 90 28.13 12.15 -8.64
C PHE A 90 29.34 11.43 -8.03
N PHE A 91 29.13 10.30 -7.34
CA PHE A 91 30.23 9.56 -6.74
C PHE A 91 31.17 8.97 -7.79
N GLU A 92 30.72 8.56 -8.97
CA GLU A 92 31.60 8.12 -10.06
C GLU A 92 32.46 9.27 -10.65
N SER A 93 31.94 10.49 -10.62
CA SER A 93 32.66 11.67 -11.13
C SER A 93 33.85 12.10 -10.24
N ILE A 94 33.84 11.71 -8.96
CA ILE A 94 34.93 11.98 -8.02
C ILE A 94 36.12 11.07 -8.39
N LYS A 95 36.97 11.54 -9.30
CA LYS A 95 38.15 10.80 -9.78
C LYS A 95 39.25 10.76 -8.71
N VAL A 96 39.17 9.80 -7.79
CA VAL A 96 40.28 9.45 -6.91
C VAL A 96 41.14 8.38 -7.59
N LYS A 97 42.21 8.77 -8.31
CA LYS A 97 43.15 7.79 -8.87
C LYS A 97 43.86 7.07 -7.72
N THR A 98 43.66 5.76 -7.61
CA THR A 98 44.44 4.90 -6.72
C THR A 98 45.90 4.89 -7.21
N PRO A 99 46.91 5.09 -6.34
CA PRO A 99 48.29 4.84 -6.71
C PRO A 99 48.43 3.34 -7.00
N SER A 100 48.61 2.99 -8.27
CA SER A 100 48.92 1.62 -8.70
C SER A 100 50.25 1.20 -8.06
N LYS A 101 50.21 0.15 -7.23
CA LYS A 101 51.34 -0.65 -6.71
C LYS A 101 52.60 0.17 -6.40
N ILE A 102 52.73 0.63 -5.16
CA ILE A 102 54.03 1.09 -4.63
C ILE A 102 54.94 -0.15 -4.57
N LYS A 103 55.91 -0.23 -5.47
CA LYS A 103 57.10 -1.07 -5.28
C LYS A 103 57.75 -0.61 -3.99
N GLU A 104 58.07 -1.55 -3.10
CA GLU A 104 58.86 -1.32 -1.90
C GLU A 104 60.17 -0.61 -2.27
N SER A 105 60.22 0.71 -2.10
CA SER A 105 61.48 1.43 -2.10
C SER A 105 61.40 2.56 -1.08
N LYS A 106 62.00 2.26 0.08
CA LYS A 106 62.66 3.15 1.04
C LYS A 106 61.88 4.40 1.46
N ILE A 107 61.47 4.35 2.73
CA ILE A 107 61.07 5.48 3.57
C ILE A 107 62.13 6.59 3.46
N SER A 108 61.80 7.67 2.76
CA SER A 108 62.49 8.95 2.86
C SER A 108 61.47 10.03 3.16
N ARG A 109 61.77 10.85 4.17
CA ARG A 109 60.94 11.92 4.75
C ARG A 109 60.27 12.81 3.68
N PRO A 110 59.04 13.30 3.91
CA PRO A 110 58.36 14.13 2.94
C PRO A 110 59.06 15.50 2.83
N LYS A 111 59.59 15.80 1.65
CA LYS A 111 59.93 17.19 1.27
C LYS A 111 58.64 17.89 0.86
N ALA A 112 58.48 19.11 1.35
CA ALA A 112 57.37 20.02 1.07
C ALA A 112 57.11 20.15 -0.43
N GLY A 113 55.87 19.88 -0.83
CA GLY A 113 55.41 19.92 -2.21
C GLY A 113 54.42 18.80 -2.53
N VAL A 114 53.32 18.73 -1.77
CA VAL A 114 52.20 17.82 -2.10
C VAL A 114 51.59 18.35 -3.40
N LYS A 115 51.72 17.57 -4.48
CA LYS A 115 51.03 17.85 -5.74
C LYS A 115 49.55 17.53 -5.54
N ASN A 116 48.80 18.55 -5.17
CA ASN A 116 47.35 18.54 -5.19
C ASN A 116 46.86 18.24 -6.61
N ASP A 117 45.87 17.36 -6.74
CA ASP A 117 45.05 17.26 -7.94
C ASP A 117 44.06 18.43 -7.99
N ALA A 118 43.24 18.50 -9.04
CA ALA A 118 42.24 19.56 -9.22
C ALA A 118 41.23 19.71 -8.06
N LEU A 119 41.21 18.76 -7.10
CA LEU A 119 40.33 18.72 -5.93
C LEU A 119 41.07 18.85 -4.59
N GLY A 120 42.41 18.95 -4.58
CA GLY A 120 43.17 19.31 -3.37
C GLY A 120 43.46 18.18 -2.37
N PHE A 121 43.27 16.91 -2.71
CA PHE A 121 43.45 15.80 -1.75
C PHE A 121 44.91 15.32 -1.65
N THR A 122 45.34 14.99 -0.43
CA THR A 122 46.60 14.28 -0.14
C THR A 122 46.52 12.80 -0.52
N ASP A 123 47.67 12.13 -0.69
CA ASP A 123 47.70 10.70 -1.06
C ASP A 123 47.06 9.78 0.00
N GLN A 124 47.15 10.15 1.29
CA GLN A 124 46.50 9.42 2.38
C GLN A 124 44.97 9.58 2.34
N GLU A 125 44.47 10.79 2.10
CA GLU A 125 43.03 11.04 1.94
C GLU A 125 42.47 10.28 0.74
N LYS A 126 43.21 10.20 -0.37
CA LYS A 126 42.81 9.40 -1.53
C LYS A 126 42.64 7.92 -1.19
N MET A 127 43.52 7.33 -0.38
CA MET A 127 43.38 5.94 0.06
C MET A 127 42.12 5.72 0.90
N VAL A 128 41.80 6.64 1.82
CA VAL A 128 40.59 6.54 2.65
C VAL A 128 39.33 6.74 1.82
N ILE A 129 39.29 7.81 1.01
CA ILE A 129 38.13 8.15 0.17
C ILE A 129 37.83 7.02 -0.80
N SER A 130 38.84 6.45 -1.47
CA SER A 130 38.60 5.39 -2.47
C SER A 130 37.88 4.15 -1.90
N ARG A 131 38.16 3.76 -0.64
CA ARG A 131 37.50 2.64 0.02
C ARG A 131 36.05 2.96 0.39
N VAL A 132 35.82 4.14 0.96
CA VAL A 132 34.47 4.59 1.35
C VAL A 132 33.61 4.82 0.10
N GLN A 133 34.16 5.47 -0.92
CA GLN A 133 33.52 5.71 -2.20
C GLN A 133 33.13 4.39 -2.89
N ALA A 134 34.01 3.39 -2.90
CA ALA A 134 33.69 2.07 -3.45
C ALA A 134 32.51 1.42 -2.72
N GLU A 135 32.46 1.52 -1.38
CA GLU A 135 31.36 0.99 -0.58
C GLU A 135 30.03 1.74 -0.81
N VAL A 136 30.08 3.07 -0.86
CA VAL A 136 28.89 3.90 -1.16
C VAL A 136 28.37 3.58 -2.56
N LEU A 137 29.23 3.56 -3.58
CA LEU A 137 28.85 3.21 -4.95
C LEU A 137 28.27 1.80 -5.04
N ARG A 138 28.84 0.83 -4.31
CA ARG A 138 28.32 -0.53 -4.26
C ARG A 138 26.89 -0.57 -3.73
N ARG A 139 26.60 0.13 -2.62
CA ARG A 139 25.23 0.18 -2.03
C ARG A 139 24.24 0.94 -2.90
N VAL A 140 24.65 2.06 -3.49
CA VAL A 140 23.80 2.82 -4.42
C VAL A 140 23.49 1.99 -5.65
N LYS A 141 24.47 1.27 -6.21
CA LYS A 141 24.25 0.34 -7.34
C LYS A 141 23.28 -0.79 -6.98
N ASN A 142 23.40 -1.39 -5.80
CA ASN A 142 22.43 -2.39 -5.35
C ASN A 142 20.99 -1.84 -5.30
N LEU A 143 20.80 -0.57 -4.90
CA LEU A 143 19.48 0.09 -4.93
C LEU A 143 19.00 0.36 -6.37
N LEU A 144 19.91 0.67 -7.30
CA LEU A 144 19.60 0.84 -8.72
C LEU A 144 19.20 -0.49 -9.37
N ASP A 145 19.87 -1.58 -9.01
CA ASP A 145 19.62 -2.94 -9.50
C ASP A 145 18.23 -3.45 -9.11
N VAL A 146 17.68 -2.98 -7.98
CA VAL A 146 16.29 -3.27 -7.58
C VAL A 146 15.28 -2.23 -8.11
N GLY A 147 15.68 -1.36 -9.05
CA GLY A 147 14.77 -0.42 -9.72
C GLY A 147 14.36 0.80 -8.89
N LEU A 148 15.09 1.15 -7.84
CA LEU A 148 14.77 2.30 -6.97
C LEU A 148 15.49 3.60 -7.36
N GLY A 149 16.06 3.69 -8.57
CA GLY A 149 16.91 4.81 -8.98
C GLY A 149 16.29 6.20 -8.90
N TYR A 150 14.97 6.28 -8.92
CA TYR A 150 14.20 7.52 -8.81
C TYR A 150 14.07 8.06 -7.38
N LEU A 151 14.40 7.25 -6.36
CA LEU A 151 14.37 7.68 -4.96
C LEU A 151 15.55 8.58 -4.63
N THR A 152 15.37 9.44 -3.63
CA THR A 152 16.44 10.19 -2.98
C THR A 152 16.84 9.52 -1.68
N LEU A 153 18.06 9.77 -1.20
CA LEU A 153 18.53 9.23 0.09
C LEU A 153 17.84 9.89 1.29
N ASP A 154 17.32 11.12 1.14
CA ASP A 154 16.56 11.83 2.19
C ASP A 154 15.09 11.43 2.27
N ARG A 155 14.59 10.62 1.33
CA ARG A 155 13.17 10.21 1.32
C ARG A 155 12.85 9.46 2.62
N SER A 156 11.78 9.91 3.29
CA SER A 156 11.30 9.30 4.53
C SER A 156 10.96 7.83 4.31
N ALA A 157 11.45 6.96 5.19
CA ALA A 157 11.11 5.53 5.16
C ALA A 157 9.60 5.29 5.32
N VAL A 158 8.89 6.19 5.99
CA VAL A 158 7.44 6.11 6.23
C VAL A 158 6.63 6.39 4.95
N SER A 159 7.19 7.16 4.01
CA SER A 159 6.53 7.46 2.74
C SER A 159 6.87 6.48 1.61
N LEU A 160 7.63 5.42 1.91
CA LEU A 160 7.86 4.33 0.96
C LEU A 160 6.63 3.43 0.92
N SER A 161 6.26 3.01 -0.29
CA SER A 161 5.32 1.90 -0.49
C SER A 161 5.87 0.60 0.07
N GLY A 162 5.00 -0.40 0.30
CA GLY A 162 5.41 -1.74 0.75
C GLY A 162 6.48 -2.36 -0.15
N GLY A 163 6.25 -2.32 -1.47
CA GLY A 163 7.21 -2.81 -2.46
C GLY A 163 8.53 -2.03 -2.49
N GLU A 164 8.50 -0.70 -2.35
CA GLU A 164 9.73 0.10 -2.22
C GLU A 164 10.54 -0.30 -0.99
N SER A 165 9.89 -0.42 0.18
CA SER A 165 10.53 -0.81 1.44
C SER A 165 11.15 -2.21 1.36
N GLN A 166 10.42 -3.16 0.77
CA GLN A 166 10.91 -4.52 0.56
C GLN A 166 12.15 -4.55 -0.35
N ARG A 167 12.14 -3.77 -1.45
CA ARG A 167 13.29 -3.68 -2.37
C ARG A 167 14.50 -2.99 -1.73
N VAL A 168 14.29 -1.97 -0.89
CA VAL A 168 15.38 -1.40 -0.06
C VAL A 168 16.01 -2.47 0.83
N ARG A 169 15.19 -3.31 1.48
CA ARG A 169 15.68 -4.42 2.30
C ARG A 169 16.46 -5.44 1.46
N LEU A 170 15.96 -5.81 0.28
CA LEU A 170 16.63 -6.72 -0.64
C LEU A 170 18.02 -6.18 -1.08
N ALA A 171 18.09 -4.91 -1.44
CA ALA A 171 19.34 -4.24 -1.81
C ALA A 171 20.34 -4.19 -0.64
N ALA A 172 19.87 -4.01 0.60
CA ALA A 172 20.73 -4.07 1.78
C ALA A 172 21.31 -5.48 1.99
N GLN A 173 20.53 -6.54 1.73
CA GLN A 173 20.99 -7.93 1.83
C GLN A 173 22.07 -8.27 0.80
N LEU A 174 21.93 -7.79 -0.45
CA LEU A 174 22.97 -7.91 -1.48
C LEU A 174 24.32 -7.31 -1.06
N GLY A 175 24.31 -6.29 -0.19
CA GLY A 175 25.54 -5.64 0.29
C GLY A 175 26.25 -6.38 1.40
N SER A 176 25.62 -7.41 1.99
CA SER A 176 26.14 -8.14 3.15
C SER A 176 27.05 -9.32 2.78
N ASP A 177 27.10 -9.71 1.50
CA ASP A 177 27.88 -10.86 0.98
C ASP A 177 27.68 -12.17 1.78
N LEU A 178 26.51 -12.34 2.40
CA LEU A 178 26.17 -13.55 3.14
C LEU A 178 26.00 -14.75 2.19
N SER A 179 26.50 -15.93 2.60
CA SER A 179 26.34 -17.21 1.91
C SER A 179 25.80 -18.27 2.88
N GLY A 180 25.14 -19.31 2.37
CA GLY A 180 24.52 -20.35 3.19
C GLY A 180 23.22 -19.92 3.88
N VAL A 181 22.60 -18.83 3.42
CA VAL A 181 21.34 -18.30 3.97
C VAL A 181 20.15 -18.77 3.11
N ILE A 182 18.99 -18.96 3.74
CA ILE A 182 17.71 -19.12 3.06
C ILE A 182 16.97 -17.79 3.11
N TYR A 183 16.82 -17.14 1.96
CA TYR A 183 16.00 -15.94 1.82
C TYR A 183 14.57 -16.36 1.47
N ILE A 184 13.60 -15.92 2.27
CA ILE A 184 12.17 -16.09 2.01
C ILE A 184 11.62 -14.71 1.62
N LEU A 185 11.19 -14.57 0.37
CA LEU A 185 10.69 -13.32 -0.20
C LEU A 185 9.19 -13.48 -0.49
N ASP A 186 8.41 -12.55 0.03
CA ASP A 186 6.95 -12.51 -0.15
C ASP A 186 6.59 -11.47 -1.21
N GLU A 187 6.30 -11.91 -2.43
CA GLU A 187 5.89 -11.07 -3.58
C GLU A 187 6.77 -9.83 -3.86
N PRO A 188 8.07 -10.01 -4.13
CA PRO A 188 8.98 -8.90 -4.35
C PRO A 188 8.66 -8.03 -5.59
N SER A 189 7.81 -8.50 -6.51
CA SER A 189 7.35 -7.73 -7.68
C SER A 189 6.25 -6.71 -7.38
N ILE A 190 5.70 -6.65 -6.14
CA ILE A 190 4.63 -5.70 -5.79
C ILE A 190 5.01 -4.24 -6.14
N GLY A 191 4.08 -3.53 -6.77
CA GLY A 191 4.24 -2.14 -7.19
C GLY A 191 5.37 -1.90 -8.18
N LEU A 192 5.86 -2.96 -8.85
CA LEU A 192 6.90 -2.89 -9.87
C LEU A 192 6.27 -2.93 -11.26
N HIS A 193 6.73 -2.03 -12.13
CA HIS A 193 6.32 -2.05 -13.53
C HIS A 193 7.05 -3.18 -14.28
N GLN A 194 6.38 -3.83 -15.25
CA GLN A 194 6.92 -4.98 -16.02
C GLN A 194 8.33 -4.78 -16.60
N ARG A 195 8.68 -3.53 -16.90
CA ARG A 195 10.02 -3.13 -17.36
C ARG A 195 11.12 -3.50 -16.37
N ASP A 196 10.87 -3.31 -15.09
CA ASP A 196 11.87 -3.42 -14.03
C ASP A 196 11.88 -4.83 -13.39
N ASN A 197 10.91 -5.70 -13.73
CA ASN A 197 10.88 -7.10 -13.27
C ASN A 197 12.15 -7.87 -13.65
N GLU A 198 12.71 -7.65 -14.83
CA GLU A 198 13.94 -8.33 -15.25
C GLU A 198 15.10 -8.03 -14.28
N LYS A 199 15.24 -6.77 -13.83
CA LYS A 199 16.31 -6.39 -12.90
C LYS A 199 16.13 -7.07 -11.54
N LEU A 200 14.90 -7.19 -11.07
CA LEU A 200 14.56 -7.91 -9.85
C LEU A 200 14.90 -9.41 -9.96
N ILE A 201 14.55 -10.05 -11.08
CA ILE A 201 14.86 -11.46 -11.35
C ILE A 201 16.38 -11.68 -11.35
N GLN A 202 17.15 -10.82 -12.03
CA GLN A 202 18.60 -10.90 -12.04
C GLN A 202 19.21 -10.72 -10.64
N THR A 203 18.62 -9.84 -9.83
CA THR A 203 19.01 -9.63 -8.44
C THR A 203 18.81 -10.89 -7.59
N MET A 204 17.65 -11.56 -7.73
CA MET A 204 17.37 -12.81 -7.02
C MET A 204 18.29 -13.96 -7.48
N LYS A 205 18.57 -14.05 -8.79
CA LYS A 205 19.54 -15.00 -9.34
C LYS A 205 20.94 -14.77 -8.78
N ARG A 206 21.37 -13.51 -8.67
CA ARG A 206 22.66 -13.16 -8.05
C ARG A 206 22.70 -13.56 -6.57
N LEU A 207 21.63 -13.34 -5.80
CA LEU A 207 21.55 -13.81 -4.40
C LEU A 207 21.73 -15.32 -4.30
N ARG A 208 21.04 -16.08 -5.17
CA ARG A 208 21.19 -17.53 -5.28
C ARG A 208 22.62 -17.93 -5.63
N ASP A 209 23.21 -17.31 -6.64
CA ASP A 209 24.53 -17.67 -7.19
C ASP A 209 25.70 -17.37 -6.23
N ILE A 210 25.49 -16.50 -5.22
CA ILE A 210 26.44 -16.29 -4.10
C ILE A 210 26.51 -17.52 -3.16
N GLY A 211 25.61 -18.50 -3.32
CA GLY A 211 25.54 -19.72 -2.50
C GLY A 211 24.41 -19.66 -1.48
N ASN A 212 23.31 -18.99 -1.80
CA ASN A 212 22.11 -18.93 -0.98
C ASN A 212 20.95 -19.69 -1.62
N SER A 213 19.96 -20.05 -0.82
CA SER A 213 18.66 -20.50 -1.34
C SER A 213 17.68 -19.33 -1.32
N VAL A 214 16.96 -19.11 -2.41
CA VAL A 214 15.98 -18.03 -2.53
C VAL A 214 14.61 -18.65 -2.78
N LEU A 215 13.77 -18.65 -1.75
CA LEU A 215 12.38 -19.08 -1.80
C LEU A 215 11.49 -17.84 -2.01
N VAL A 216 10.73 -17.82 -3.09
CA VAL A 216 9.89 -16.67 -3.47
C VAL A 216 8.44 -17.11 -3.56
N VAL A 217 7.56 -16.43 -2.82
CA VAL A 217 6.11 -16.51 -3.01
C VAL A 217 5.76 -15.47 -4.06
N GLU A 218 5.20 -15.88 -5.19
CA GLU A 218 4.92 -14.99 -6.32
C GLU A 218 3.71 -15.41 -7.13
N HIS A 219 3.15 -14.43 -7.83
CA HIS A 219 2.07 -14.57 -8.79
C HIS A 219 2.47 -14.06 -10.18
N ASP A 220 3.59 -13.33 -10.31
CA ASP A 220 4.08 -12.82 -11.59
C ASP A 220 4.58 -13.94 -12.53
N GLU A 221 4.09 -13.91 -13.77
CA GLU A 221 4.45 -14.89 -14.79
C GLU A 221 5.95 -14.87 -15.12
N ALA A 222 6.59 -13.69 -15.19
CA ALA A 222 8.01 -13.61 -15.56
C ALA A 222 8.91 -14.19 -14.47
N VAL A 223 8.56 -13.99 -13.19
CA VAL A 223 9.27 -14.64 -12.08
C VAL A 223 9.10 -16.16 -12.12
N MET A 224 7.88 -16.66 -12.32
CA MET A 224 7.63 -18.10 -12.46
C MET A 224 8.39 -18.70 -13.64
N GLN A 225 8.47 -18.00 -14.78
CA GLN A 225 9.22 -18.46 -15.94
C GLN A 225 10.73 -18.52 -15.69
N ALA A 226 11.25 -17.64 -14.83
CA ALA A 226 12.68 -17.57 -14.50
C ALA A 226 13.11 -18.50 -13.35
N ALA A 227 12.16 -19.12 -12.65
CA ALA A 227 12.42 -19.99 -11.50
C ALA A 227 13.06 -21.31 -11.90
N ASP A 228 14.02 -21.78 -11.10
CA ASP A 228 14.65 -23.10 -11.29
C ASP A 228 13.70 -24.25 -10.90
N TYR A 229 12.85 -24.00 -9.90
CA TYR A 229 11.92 -24.96 -9.34
C TYR A 229 10.66 -24.21 -8.86
N ILE A 230 9.48 -24.78 -9.10
CA ILE A 230 8.20 -24.19 -8.72
C ILE A 230 7.43 -25.18 -7.86
N VAL A 231 6.88 -24.69 -6.75
CA VAL A 231 5.94 -25.41 -5.90
C VAL A 231 4.59 -24.70 -5.99
N ASN A 232 3.59 -25.38 -6.54
CA ASN A 232 2.23 -24.87 -6.60
C ASN A 232 1.40 -25.45 -5.45
N VAL A 233 1.03 -24.57 -4.53
CA VAL A 233 0.10 -24.86 -3.43
C VAL A 233 -1.35 -24.63 -3.91
N GLY A 234 -2.27 -25.50 -3.53
CA GLY A 234 -3.67 -25.43 -3.91
C GLY A 234 -4.47 -26.61 -3.36
N PRO A 235 -5.52 -27.08 -4.06
CA PRO A 235 -6.10 -26.56 -5.32
C PRO A 235 -6.95 -25.29 -5.13
N GLY A 236 -7.39 -24.99 -3.91
CA GLY A 236 -8.16 -23.80 -3.54
C GLY A 236 -7.50 -22.99 -2.43
N ALA A 237 -8.27 -22.07 -1.84
CA ALA A 237 -7.85 -21.24 -0.71
C ALA A 237 -8.51 -21.69 0.59
N GLY A 238 -7.93 -21.31 1.74
CA GLY A 238 -8.40 -21.71 3.06
C GLY A 238 -8.39 -23.23 3.23
N GLU A 239 -9.50 -23.79 3.71
CA GLU A 239 -9.67 -25.24 3.95
C GLU A 239 -9.62 -26.10 2.69
N TYR A 240 -9.81 -25.49 1.50
CA TYR A 240 -9.70 -26.17 0.21
C TYR A 240 -8.27 -26.14 -0.38
N GLY A 241 -7.33 -25.57 0.38
CA GLY A 241 -5.92 -25.44 0.02
C GLY A 241 -5.00 -26.21 0.96
N GLY A 242 -3.73 -25.81 0.98
CA GLY A 242 -2.73 -26.40 1.89
C GLY A 242 -2.06 -27.67 1.36
N GLU A 243 -2.38 -28.09 0.13
CA GLU A 243 -1.76 -29.24 -0.52
C GLU A 243 -0.77 -28.81 -1.61
N ILE A 244 0.26 -29.63 -1.84
CA ILE A 244 1.19 -29.44 -2.96
C ILE A 244 0.58 -30.10 -4.19
N VAL A 245 -0.02 -29.29 -5.07
CA VAL A 245 -0.65 -29.76 -6.32
C VAL A 245 0.38 -30.17 -7.35
N ALA A 246 1.49 -29.43 -7.41
CA ALA A 246 2.61 -29.71 -8.29
C ALA A 246 3.91 -29.19 -7.69
N ALA A 247 5.00 -29.92 -7.88
CA ALA A 247 6.35 -29.48 -7.54
C ALA A 247 7.31 -29.98 -8.62
N GLY A 248 8.10 -29.07 -9.20
CA GLY A 248 9.00 -29.43 -10.28
C GLY A 248 9.43 -28.23 -11.12
N THR A 249 9.92 -28.53 -12.32
CA THR A 249 10.24 -27.53 -13.35
C THR A 249 8.98 -26.91 -13.94
N LEU A 250 9.11 -25.75 -14.59
CA LEU A 250 8.01 -25.09 -15.31
C LEU A 250 7.32 -26.03 -16.33
N SER A 251 8.08 -26.89 -17.00
CA SER A 251 7.55 -27.84 -17.98
C SER A 251 6.72 -28.96 -17.34
N GLU A 252 7.05 -29.37 -16.12
CA GLU A 252 6.26 -30.32 -15.34
C GLU A 252 4.97 -29.66 -14.83
N LEU A 253 5.07 -28.43 -14.33
CA LEU A 253 3.91 -27.65 -13.89
C LEU A 253 2.87 -27.47 -15.01
N LYS A 254 3.31 -27.06 -16.21
CA LYS A 254 2.43 -26.88 -17.39
C LYS A 254 1.75 -28.18 -17.86
N ARG A 255 2.35 -29.35 -17.58
CA ARG A 255 1.78 -30.66 -17.94
C ARG A 255 0.79 -31.16 -16.90
N ASN A 256 0.88 -30.69 -15.66
CA ASN A 256 -0.05 -31.06 -14.61
C ASN A 256 -1.44 -30.46 -14.87
N LYS A 257 -2.47 -31.32 -14.93
CA LYS A 257 -3.85 -30.93 -15.21
C LYS A 257 -4.58 -30.36 -13.98
N GLU A 258 -4.12 -30.68 -12.78
CA GLU A 258 -4.70 -30.23 -11.52
C GLU A 258 -4.19 -28.83 -11.13
N SER A 259 -3.04 -28.42 -11.68
CA SER A 259 -2.49 -27.08 -11.48
C SER A 259 -3.28 -26.01 -12.25
N VAL A 260 -4.04 -25.21 -11.52
CA VAL A 260 -4.72 -24.02 -12.09
C VAL A 260 -3.69 -23.05 -12.64
N THR A 261 -2.58 -22.83 -11.92
CA THR A 261 -1.47 -21.99 -12.35
C THR A 261 -0.85 -22.51 -13.66
N GLY A 262 -0.60 -23.82 -13.76
CA GLY A 262 -0.12 -24.47 -14.99
C GLY A 262 -1.07 -24.26 -16.17
N ALA A 263 -2.38 -24.26 -15.95
CA ALA A 263 -3.38 -23.99 -16.98
C ALA A 263 -3.32 -22.54 -17.51
N TYR A 264 -3.06 -21.55 -16.66
CA TYR A 264 -2.84 -20.15 -17.08
C TYR A 264 -1.51 -20.00 -17.83
N LEU A 265 -0.41 -20.55 -17.30
CA LEU A 265 0.92 -20.48 -17.93
C LEU A 265 1.01 -21.24 -19.27
N GLN A 266 0.11 -22.19 -19.52
CA GLN A 266 -0.04 -22.87 -20.81
C GLN A 266 -0.98 -22.12 -21.77
N GLY A 267 -1.75 -21.15 -21.28
CA GLY A 267 -2.78 -20.43 -22.05
C GLY A 267 -4.09 -21.21 -22.23
N LYS A 268 -4.29 -22.33 -21.51
CA LYS A 268 -5.58 -23.07 -21.50
C LYS A 268 -6.67 -22.27 -20.79
N LYS A 269 -6.31 -21.64 -19.67
CA LYS A 269 -7.09 -20.59 -19.03
C LYS A 269 -6.48 -19.24 -19.36
N LYS A 270 -7.32 -18.22 -19.53
CA LYS A 270 -6.88 -16.84 -19.76
C LYS A 270 -7.95 -15.85 -19.32
N ILE A 271 -7.51 -14.66 -18.92
CA ILE A 271 -8.40 -13.52 -18.71
C ILE A 271 -8.79 -12.96 -20.07
N ASN A 272 -10.07 -13.12 -20.42
CA ASN A 272 -10.60 -12.72 -21.71
C ASN A 272 -10.74 -11.20 -21.84
N LEU A 273 -10.45 -10.69 -23.03
CA LEU A 273 -10.70 -9.30 -23.37
C LEU A 273 -12.20 -8.98 -23.37
N PRO A 274 -12.60 -7.76 -22.99
CA PRO A 274 -13.98 -7.32 -23.11
C PRO A 274 -14.41 -7.33 -24.58
N LYS A 275 -15.63 -7.81 -24.86
CA LYS A 275 -16.18 -7.87 -26.23
C LYS A 275 -16.29 -6.49 -26.88
N ALA A 276 -16.58 -5.47 -26.07
CA ALA A 276 -16.62 -4.07 -26.47
C ALA A 276 -16.23 -3.20 -25.28
N ARG A 277 -15.55 -2.08 -25.54
CA ARG A 277 -15.21 -1.09 -24.51
C ARG A 277 -16.34 -0.08 -24.35
N ARG A 278 -16.62 0.32 -23.11
CA ARG A 278 -17.71 1.27 -22.78
C ARG A 278 -17.36 2.67 -23.28
N LYS A 279 -18.34 3.33 -23.91
CA LYS A 279 -18.20 4.74 -24.33
C LYS A 279 -18.24 5.74 -23.17
N GLY A 280 -18.77 5.32 -22.01
CA GLY A 280 -18.98 6.19 -20.85
C GLY A 280 -20.28 7.00 -20.95
N ASN A 281 -20.53 7.85 -19.95
CA ASN A 281 -21.76 8.66 -19.87
C ASN A 281 -21.60 10.09 -20.46
N GLY A 282 -20.49 10.36 -21.15
CA GLY A 282 -20.15 11.67 -21.73
C GLY A 282 -19.67 12.72 -20.72
N LYS A 283 -19.76 12.45 -19.43
CA LYS A 283 -19.28 13.33 -18.35
C LYS A 283 -17.82 13.03 -18.03
N HIS A 284 -17.17 14.00 -17.41
CA HIS A 284 -15.79 13.88 -17.00
C HIS A 284 -15.51 14.72 -15.76
N LEU A 285 -14.45 14.37 -15.05
CA LEU A 285 -13.86 15.16 -13.99
C LEU A 285 -12.47 15.59 -14.44
N THR A 286 -12.10 16.85 -14.22
CA THR A 286 -10.80 17.39 -14.65
C THR A 286 -10.02 17.95 -13.47
N VAL A 287 -8.85 17.39 -13.19
CA VAL A 287 -7.86 18.00 -12.30
C VAL A 287 -7.02 18.96 -13.12
N ARG A 288 -6.95 20.23 -12.71
CA ARG A 288 -6.18 21.28 -13.41
C ARG A 288 -4.90 21.61 -12.65
N GLY A 289 -3.80 21.65 -13.39
CA GLY A 289 -2.49 22.08 -12.94
C GLY A 289 -2.02 21.40 -11.66
N ALA A 290 -1.96 20.07 -11.68
CA ALA A 290 -1.42 19.27 -10.59
C ALA A 290 0.11 19.40 -10.52
N THR A 291 0.63 19.81 -9.36
CA THR A 291 2.06 20.13 -9.14
C THR A 291 2.65 19.48 -7.90
N GLU A 292 1.89 18.66 -7.17
CA GLU A 292 2.38 17.96 -5.99
C GLU A 292 3.55 17.01 -6.32
N PHE A 293 4.57 16.99 -5.44
CA PHE A 293 5.82 16.25 -5.61
C PHE A 293 6.48 16.41 -6.99
N ASN A 294 6.48 15.37 -7.83
CA ASN A 294 7.15 15.35 -9.12
C ASN A 294 6.23 15.69 -10.30
N LEU A 295 4.93 15.94 -10.08
CA LEU A 295 3.99 16.29 -11.14
C LEU A 295 4.33 17.64 -11.79
N LYS A 296 4.23 17.71 -13.13
CA LYS A 296 4.75 18.84 -13.93
C LYS A 296 3.64 19.78 -14.44
N ASP A 297 2.83 20.33 -13.54
CA ASP A 297 1.67 21.20 -13.86
C ASP A 297 0.73 20.54 -14.89
N ILE A 298 0.31 19.31 -14.59
CA ILE A 298 -0.47 18.50 -15.53
C ILE A 298 -1.97 18.70 -15.36
N ASP A 299 -2.68 18.65 -16.48
CA ASP A 299 -4.13 18.55 -16.53
C ASP A 299 -4.53 17.09 -16.77
N PHE A 300 -5.36 16.54 -15.88
CA PHE A 300 -5.83 15.15 -15.95
C PHE A 300 -7.35 15.10 -16.12
N LYS A 301 -7.83 14.45 -17.19
CA LYS A 301 -9.25 14.30 -17.49
C LYS A 301 -9.71 12.86 -17.29
N LEU A 302 -10.53 12.64 -16.27
CA LEU A 302 -11.13 11.35 -15.93
C LEU A 302 -12.50 11.21 -16.62
N PRO A 303 -12.68 10.31 -17.61
CA PRO A 303 -14.00 10.00 -18.15
C PRO A 303 -14.85 9.22 -17.14
N LEU A 304 -16.11 9.59 -16.99
CA LEU A 304 -17.03 8.95 -16.04
C LEU A 304 -17.90 7.85 -16.70
N GLY A 305 -18.38 6.91 -15.89
CA GLY A 305 -19.16 5.74 -16.31
C GLY A 305 -18.31 4.71 -17.08
N LYS A 306 -17.02 4.62 -16.73
CA LYS A 306 -16.04 3.72 -17.36
C LYS A 306 -15.23 2.98 -16.32
N PHE A 307 -14.63 1.86 -16.73
CA PHE A 307 -13.49 1.28 -16.05
C PHE A 307 -12.20 1.97 -16.52
N VAL A 308 -11.58 2.79 -15.68
CA VAL A 308 -10.40 3.59 -15.99
C VAL A 308 -9.19 3.06 -15.24
N CYS A 309 -8.07 2.86 -15.93
CA CYS A 309 -6.82 2.40 -15.35
C CYS A 309 -5.72 3.46 -15.49
N VAL A 310 -5.04 3.80 -14.40
CA VAL A 310 -3.85 4.64 -14.38
C VAL A 310 -2.64 3.74 -14.23
N THR A 311 -1.82 3.70 -15.27
CA THR A 311 -0.60 2.88 -15.36
C THR A 311 0.62 3.78 -15.49
N GLY A 312 1.81 3.18 -15.51
CA GLY A 312 3.08 3.86 -15.68
C GLY A 312 4.13 3.34 -14.72
N VAL A 313 5.41 3.68 -14.96
CA VAL A 313 6.53 3.17 -14.16
C VAL A 313 6.46 3.58 -12.69
N SER A 314 7.12 2.84 -11.81
CA SER A 314 7.17 3.17 -10.37
C SER A 314 7.82 4.56 -10.17
N GLY A 315 7.22 5.38 -9.30
CA GLY A 315 7.66 6.77 -9.09
C GLY A 315 7.19 7.78 -10.15
N SER A 316 6.34 7.41 -11.12
CA SER A 316 5.86 8.35 -12.15
C SER A 316 4.86 9.41 -11.66
N GLY A 317 4.29 9.23 -10.46
CA GLY A 317 3.33 10.15 -9.84
C GLY A 317 1.87 9.67 -9.79
N LYS A 318 1.60 8.36 -10.07
CA LYS A 318 0.24 7.77 -10.08
C LYS A 318 -0.53 7.99 -8.77
N SER A 319 0.03 7.52 -7.65
CA SER A 319 -0.60 7.65 -6.33
C SER A 319 -0.75 9.12 -5.92
N THR A 320 0.22 9.97 -6.25
CA THR A 320 0.13 11.42 -6.01
C THR A 320 -1.05 12.05 -6.75
N LEU A 321 -1.22 11.75 -8.03
CA LEU A 321 -2.31 12.32 -8.83
C LEU A 321 -3.68 11.81 -8.36
N ILE A 322 -3.80 10.50 -8.09
CA ILE A 322 -5.09 9.85 -7.88
C ILE A 322 -5.51 9.84 -6.40
N LEU A 323 -4.60 9.49 -5.48
CA LEU A 323 -4.92 9.40 -4.06
C LEU A 323 -4.71 10.76 -3.37
N ASP A 324 -3.52 11.33 -3.48
CA ASP A 324 -3.15 12.54 -2.71
C ASP A 324 -3.83 13.82 -3.22
N ILE A 325 -4.07 13.93 -4.53
CA ILE A 325 -4.81 15.07 -5.10
C ILE A 325 -6.29 14.72 -5.27
N LEU A 326 -6.63 13.84 -6.21
CA LEU A 326 -8.03 13.61 -6.59
C LEU A 326 -8.86 13.02 -5.44
N GLY A 327 -8.40 11.93 -4.82
CA GLY A 327 -9.11 11.22 -3.77
C GLY A 327 -9.34 12.09 -2.52
N ARG A 328 -8.29 12.80 -2.06
CA ARG A 328 -8.39 13.73 -0.93
C ARG A 328 -9.28 14.93 -1.25
N ALA A 329 -9.16 15.53 -2.43
CA ALA A 329 -9.99 16.70 -2.80
C ALA A 329 -11.48 16.35 -2.89
N LEU A 330 -11.79 15.17 -3.44
CA LEU A 330 -13.16 14.66 -3.46
C LEU A 330 -13.68 14.36 -2.05
N SER A 331 -12.85 13.74 -1.19
CA SER A 331 -13.23 13.44 0.19
C SER A 331 -13.45 14.71 1.03
N ALA A 332 -12.60 15.72 0.85
CA ALA A 332 -12.75 17.02 1.49
C ALA A 332 -14.03 17.75 1.05
N THR A 333 -14.39 17.62 -0.24
CA THR A 333 -15.56 18.29 -0.82
C THR A 333 -16.87 17.56 -0.50
N LEU A 334 -16.91 16.23 -0.63
CA LEU A 334 -18.13 15.43 -0.48
C LEU A 334 -18.41 15.00 0.96
N TYR A 335 -17.37 14.87 1.80
CA TYR A 335 -17.50 14.37 3.18
C TYR A 335 -16.94 15.31 4.23
N HIS A 336 -16.47 16.50 3.85
CA HIS A 336 -15.81 17.44 4.76
C HIS A 336 -14.61 16.80 5.50
N ALA A 337 -13.91 15.87 4.84
CA ALA A 337 -12.68 15.31 5.35
C ALA A 337 -11.65 16.42 5.62
N LYS A 338 -10.90 16.28 6.72
CA LYS A 338 -9.93 17.29 7.16
C LYS A 338 -8.62 17.26 6.37
N ASP A 339 -8.33 16.13 5.72
CA ASP A 339 -7.12 15.95 4.92
C ASP A 339 -7.13 16.89 3.73
N LEU A 340 -6.07 17.70 3.62
CA LEU A 340 -5.91 18.53 2.45
C LEU A 340 -5.42 17.71 1.25
N PRO A 341 -5.95 18.01 0.06
CA PRO A 341 -5.37 17.52 -1.18
C PRO A 341 -3.99 18.14 -1.44
N GLY A 342 -3.16 17.41 -2.18
CA GLY A 342 -1.90 17.93 -2.72
C GLY A 342 -2.09 19.13 -3.64
N ALA A 343 -1.01 19.84 -3.94
CA ALA A 343 -0.98 21.04 -4.75
C ALA A 343 -1.58 20.83 -6.15
N HIS A 344 -2.64 21.58 -6.42
CA HIS A 344 -3.33 21.65 -7.70
C HIS A 344 -4.07 22.99 -7.83
N LYS A 345 -4.45 23.41 -9.04
CA LYS A 345 -5.15 24.70 -9.25
C LYS A 345 -6.64 24.61 -8.93
N LYS A 346 -7.34 23.62 -9.49
CA LYS A 346 -8.78 23.37 -9.24
C LYS A 346 -9.21 22.00 -9.78
N ILE A 347 -10.39 21.54 -9.37
CA ILE A 347 -11.05 20.36 -9.93
C ILE A 347 -12.42 20.76 -10.49
N GLU A 348 -12.66 20.38 -11.75
CA GLU A 348 -13.89 20.67 -12.50
C GLU A 348 -14.74 19.38 -12.62
N GLY A 349 -16.07 19.51 -12.66
CA GLY A 349 -16.98 18.37 -12.86
C GLY A 349 -17.36 17.61 -11.58
N LEU A 350 -17.15 18.22 -10.40
CA LEU A 350 -17.48 17.65 -9.09
C LEU A 350 -18.98 17.35 -8.95
N GLU A 351 -19.84 18.15 -9.57
CA GLU A 351 -21.30 17.99 -9.59
C GLU A 351 -21.79 16.69 -10.26
N ASN A 352 -20.90 15.99 -10.96
CA ASN A 352 -21.21 14.72 -11.60
C ASN A 352 -21.12 13.52 -10.65
N LEU A 353 -20.56 13.72 -9.45
CA LEU A 353 -20.38 12.68 -8.43
C LEU A 353 -21.12 13.06 -7.14
N ASP A 354 -21.69 12.08 -6.47
CA ASP A 354 -22.28 12.26 -5.13
C ASP A 354 -21.48 11.54 -4.04
N LYS A 355 -20.60 10.62 -4.44
CA LYS A 355 -19.87 9.75 -3.53
C LYS A 355 -18.50 9.40 -4.12
N VAL A 356 -17.45 9.43 -3.29
CA VAL A 356 -16.14 8.85 -3.59
C VAL A 356 -15.83 7.72 -2.60
N VAL A 357 -15.33 6.60 -3.09
CA VAL A 357 -14.92 5.46 -2.28
C VAL A 357 -13.46 5.16 -2.62
N SER A 358 -12.55 5.44 -1.69
CA SER A 358 -11.14 5.10 -1.84
C SER A 358 -10.85 3.79 -1.11
N VAL A 359 -10.32 2.81 -1.82
CA VAL A 359 -9.95 1.49 -1.29
C VAL A 359 -8.45 1.30 -1.49
N ASP A 360 -7.71 1.56 -0.42
CA ASP A 360 -6.26 1.39 -0.33
C ASP A 360 -5.88 0.02 0.26
N GLN A 361 -4.57 -0.26 0.23
CA GLN A 361 -3.97 -1.48 0.78
C GLN A 361 -3.83 -1.46 2.32
N SER A 362 -4.32 -0.42 2.99
CA SER A 362 -4.24 -0.38 4.46
C SER A 362 -5.03 -1.55 5.09
N PRO A 363 -4.56 -2.14 6.20
CA PRO A 363 -5.29 -3.22 6.84
C PRO A 363 -6.69 -2.72 7.29
N ILE A 364 -7.71 -3.59 7.23
CA ILE A 364 -9.08 -3.23 7.68
C ILE A 364 -9.15 -2.90 9.17
N GLY A 365 -8.16 -3.35 9.95
CA GLY A 365 -7.99 -3.01 11.35
C GLY A 365 -6.61 -3.43 11.85
N ARG A 366 -6.12 -2.72 12.86
CA ARG A 366 -4.81 -3.00 13.49
C ARG A 366 -4.93 -3.84 14.76
N THR A 367 -6.14 -4.31 15.09
CA THR A 367 -6.41 -5.09 16.30
C THR A 367 -7.23 -6.34 15.96
N PRO A 368 -7.17 -7.39 16.79
CA PRO A 368 -7.99 -8.61 16.60
C PRO A 368 -9.51 -8.40 16.69
N ARG A 369 -9.95 -7.21 17.14
CA ARG A 369 -11.36 -6.83 17.25
C ARG A 369 -12.02 -6.61 15.90
N SER A 370 -11.27 -6.11 14.94
CA SER A 370 -11.74 -5.97 13.57
C SER A 370 -11.69 -7.33 12.90
N ASN A 371 -12.73 -7.68 12.15
CA ASN A 371 -12.86 -8.91 11.39
C ASN A 371 -13.84 -8.69 10.22
N PRO A 372 -13.92 -9.62 9.24
CA PRO A 372 -14.83 -9.49 8.11
C PRO A 372 -16.29 -9.21 8.53
N ALA A 373 -16.76 -9.86 9.61
CA ALA A 373 -18.14 -9.72 10.05
C ALA A 373 -18.47 -8.33 10.61
N THR A 374 -17.56 -7.75 11.40
CA THR A 374 -17.70 -6.41 11.97
C THR A 374 -17.52 -5.34 10.89
N TYR A 375 -16.55 -5.50 9.99
CA TYR A 375 -16.24 -4.51 8.98
C TYR A 375 -17.36 -4.36 7.93
N THR A 376 -17.94 -5.46 7.47
CA THR A 376 -19.10 -5.44 6.55
C THR A 376 -20.43 -5.10 7.25
N GLY A 377 -20.41 -5.06 8.58
CA GLY A 377 -21.60 -4.86 9.41
C GLY A 377 -22.62 -6.00 9.29
N VAL A 378 -22.25 -7.19 8.80
CA VAL A 378 -23.11 -8.38 8.86
C VAL A 378 -23.28 -8.84 10.31
N PHE A 379 -22.28 -8.61 11.15
CA PHE A 379 -22.32 -9.00 12.56
C PHE A 379 -23.42 -8.29 13.36
N THR A 380 -23.82 -7.08 12.98
CA THR A 380 -24.96 -6.41 13.61
C THR A 380 -26.25 -7.20 13.38
N GLY A 381 -26.53 -7.61 12.14
CA GLY A 381 -27.70 -8.43 11.83
C GLY A 381 -27.67 -9.79 12.53
N ILE A 382 -26.48 -10.40 12.65
CA ILE A 382 -26.32 -11.65 13.43
C ILE A 382 -26.64 -11.43 14.91
N ARG A 383 -26.11 -10.36 15.53
CA ARG A 383 -26.41 -10.07 16.95
C ARG A 383 -27.90 -9.81 17.17
N ASP A 384 -28.54 -9.04 16.28
CA ASP A 384 -29.97 -8.76 16.35
C ASP A 384 -30.82 -10.02 16.16
N LEU A 385 -30.33 -11.01 15.40
CA LEU A 385 -30.98 -12.31 15.32
C LEU A 385 -30.88 -13.07 16.66
N PHE A 386 -29.72 -13.06 17.30
CA PHE A 386 -29.51 -13.75 18.58
C PHE A 386 -30.33 -13.16 19.74
N THR A 387 -30.59 -11.84 19.75
CA THR A 387 -31.49 -11.22 20.74
C THR A 387 -32.95 -11.65 20.57
N ASN A 388 -33.31 -12.13 19.38
CA ASN A 388 -34.68 -12.54 19.09
C ASN A 388 -35.01 -13.97 19.50
N ILE A 389 -34.00 -14.75 19.92
CA ILE A 389 -34.12 -16.13 20.40
C ILE A 389 -34.91 -16.14 21.74
N PRO A 390 -35.87 -17.07 21.93
CA PRO A 390 -36.71 -17.11 23.14
C PRO A 390 -35.92 -17.10 24.45
N GLU A 391 -34.86 -17.90 24.54
CA GLU A 391 -33.99 -18.01 25.71
C GLU A 391 -33.27 -16.68 26.02
N ALA A 392 -32.81 -15.98 24.97
CA ALA A 392 -32.18 -14.67 25.11
C ALA A 392 -33.19 -13.62 25.58
N LYS A 393 -34.42 -13.63 25.05
CA LYS A 393 -35.51 -12.74 25.46
C LYS A 393 -35.91 -12.95 26.92
N MET A 394 -36.05 -14.21 27.36
CA MET A 394 -36.40 -14.54 28.74
C MET A 394 -35.34 -14.04 29.73
N ARG A 395 -34.06 -14.07 29.34
CA ARG A 395 -32.94 -13.60 30.16
C ARG A 395 -32.68 -12.09 30.03
N GLY A 396 -33.45 -11.37 29.21
CA GLY A 396 -33.30 -9.94 28.99
C GLY A 396 -32.00 -9.55 28.27
N TYR A 397 -31.44 -10.44 27.45
CA TYR A 397 -30.21 -10.17 26.72
C TYR A 397 -30.45 -9.27 25.52
N ASP A 398 -29.60 -8.25 25.38
CA ASP A 398 -29.58 -7.33 24.26
C ASP A 398 -28.42 -7.62 23.28
N ALA A 399 -28.29 -6.79 22.25
CA ALA A 399 -27.23 -6.96 21.25
C ALA A 399 -25.83 -6.71 21.84
N GLY A 400 -25.74 -6.07 23.01
CA GLY A 400 -24.51 -5.87 23.78
C GLY A 400 -24.01 -7.19 24.38
N LYS A 401 -24.91 -8.08 24.83
CA LYS A 401 -24.54 -9.43 25.30
C LYS A 401 -23.79 -10.21 24.22
N PHE A 402 -24.23 -10.12 22.97
CA PHE A 402 -23.58 -10.83 21.86
C PHE A 402 -22.44 -10.04 21.20
N SER A 403 -22.00 -8.92 21.79
CA SER A 403 -20.88 -8.13 21.27
C SER A 403 -19.60 -8.39 22.07
N PHE A 404 -18.56 -8.89 21.40
CA PHE A 404 -17.23 -9.04 22.02
C PHE A 404 -16.56 -7.69 22.36
N ASN A 405 -17.10 -6.56 21.88
CA ASN A 405 -16.55 -5.23 22.16
C ASN A 405 -17.11 -4.57 23.43
N VAL A 406 -18.21 -5.09 24.01
CA VAL A 406 -18.93 -4.44 25.12
C VAL A 406 -18.49 -5.01 26.46
N LYS A 407 -17.88 -4.16 27.30
CA LYS A 407 -17.49 -4.49 28.68
C LYS A 407 -18.72 -4.78 29.53
N GLY A 408 -18.67 -5.86 30.30
CA GLY A 408 -19.81 -6.29 31.14
C GLY A 408 -20.98 -6.90 30.36
N GLY A 409 -20.84 -7.08 29.05
CA GLY A 409 -21.80 -7.82 28.22
C GLY A 409 -21.56 -9.32 28.26
N GLY A 410 -21.38 -9.94 27.09
CA GLY A 410 -21.06 -11.37 26.98
C GLY A 410 -19.61 -11.68 26.62
N ARG A 411 -18.74 -10.67 26.49
CA ARG A 411 -17.33 -10.90 26.13
C ARG A 411 -16.58 -11.62 27.26
N CYS A 412 -15.49 -12.29 26.90
CA CYS A 412 -14.50 -12.76 27.87
C CYS A 412 -13.72 -11.56 28.43
N GLU A 413 -13.69 -11.40 29.76
CA GLU A 413 -13.03 -10.25 30.39
C GLU A 413 -11.49 -10.41 30.44
N ALA A 414 -10.95 -11.63 30.49
CA ALA A 414 -9.51 -11.84 30.52
C ALA A 414 -8.78 -11.37 29.26
N CYS A 415 -9.35 -11.61 28.09
CA CYS A 415 -8.83 -11.07 26.82
C CYS A 415 -9.53 -9.79 26.36
N GLY A 416 -10.45 -9.24 27.18
CA GLY A 416 -11.26 -8.08 26.82
C GLY A 416 -12.10 -8.26 25.53
N GLY A 417 -12.38 -9.51 25.15
CA GLY A 417 -13.11 -9.88 23.92
C GLY A 417 -12.25 -10.11 22.68
N ASP A 418 -10.93 -10.00 22.76
CA ASP A 418 -10.04 -10.17 21.61
C ASP A 418 -9.87 -11.64 21.20
N GLY A 419 -10.07 -12.57 22.15
CA GLY A 419 -9.82 -14.02 21.97
C GLY A 419 -8.34 -14.41 22.07
N TYR A 420 -7.46 -13.42 22.00
CA TYR A 420 -6.01 -13.56 22.08
C TYR A 420 -5.44 -12.57 23.09
N VAL A 421 -4.27 -12.90 23.62
CA VAL A 421 -3.47 -12.03 24.47
C VAL A 421 -2.20 -11.69 23.71
N LYS A 422 -1.88 -10.39 23.64
CA LYS A 422 -0.67 -9.89 23.00
C LYS A 422 0.52 -10.09 23.94
N ILE A 423 1.54 -10.77 23.47
CA ILE A 423 2.82 -10.96 24.15
C ILE A 423 3.82 -10.00 23.51
N GLU A 424 4.28 -9.02 24.29
CA GLU A 424 5.26 -8.04 23.84
C GLU A 424 6.66 -8.66 23.81
N MET A 425 7.34 -8.51 22.67
CA MET A 425 8.68 -9.05 22.46
C MET A 425 9.67 -7.88 22.32
N GLN A 426 10.83 -7.96 22.98
CA GLN A 426 11.78 -6.82 23.01
C GLN A 426 12.46 -6.52 21.67
N PHE A 427 12.71 -7.55 20.86
CA PHE A 427 13.48 -7.44 19.60
C PHE A 427 12.77 -8.01 18.38
N LEU A 428 11.66 -8.71 18.60
CA LEU A 428 10.86 -9.35 17.56
C LEU A 428 9.50 -8.67 17.49
N SER A 429 8.77 -8.90 16.40
CA SER A 429 7.37 -8.48 16.32
C SER A 429 6.55 -9.17 17.42
N ASP A 430 5.64 -8.41 18.01
CA ASP A 430 4.74 -8.92 19.04
C ASP A 430 3.96 -10.13 18.54
N VAL A 431 3.76 -11.10 19.44
CA VAL A 431 3.09 -12.36 19.11
C VAL A 431 1.74 -12.42 19.82
N TYR A 432 0.73 -12.93 19.14
CA TYR A 432 -0.59 -13.17 19.74
C TYR A 432 -0.67 -14.63 20.17
N SER A 433 -0.95 -14.87 21.45
CA SER A 433 -1.27 -16.18 21.98
C SER A 433 -2.78 -16.30 22.19
N GLU A 434 -3.33 -17.48 22.00
CA GLU A 434 -4.73 -17.75 22.32
C GLU A 434 -5.01 -17.52 23.81
N CYS A 435 -6.19 -16.98 24.13
CA CYS A 435 -6.62 -16.75 25.50
C CYS A 435 -6.89 -18.08 26.22
N SER A 436 -6.26 -18.28 27.38
CA SER A 436 -6.41 -19.50 28.18
C SER A 436 -7.78 -19.69 28.81
N GLU A 437 -8.59 -18.63 28.99
CA GLU A 437 -9.91 -18.72 29.62
C GLU A 437 -11.04 -19.04 28.63
N CYS A 438 -11.04 -18.39 27.46
CA CYS A 438 -12.11 -18.56 26.48
C CYS A 438 -11.71 -19.45 25.30
N HIS A 439 -10.44 -19.88 25.22
CA HIS A 439 -9.91 -20.70 24.12
C HIS A 439 -10.29 -20.12 22.75
N GLY A 440 -9.95 -18.85 22.54
CA GLY A 440 -10.23 -18.13 21.30
C GLY A 440 -11.69 -17.76 21.06
N LYS A 441 -12.66 -18.25 21.85
CA LYS A 441 -14.10 -18.04 21.62
C LYS A 441 -14.56 -16.60 21.82
N ARG A 442 -13.79 -15.74 22.51
CA ARG A 442 -14.08 -14.31 22.77
C ARG A 442 -15.25 -14.01 23.72
N TYR A 443 -16.02 -15.00 24.12
CA TYR A 443 -17.23 -14.84 24.95
C TYR A 443 -17.12 -15.59 26.28
N ASN A 444 -17.92 -15.17 27.25
CA ASN A 444 -18.17 -15.89 28.50
C ASN A 444 -19.21 -17.01 28.30
N ALA A 445 -19.30 -17.91 29.28
CA ALA A 445 -20.21 -19.06 29.21
C ALA A 445 -21.67 -18.66 28.99
N GLU A 446 -22.16 -17.61 29.67
CA GLU A 446 -23.56 -17.16 29.57
C GLU A 446 -23.98 -16.77 28.16
N ALA A 447 -23.10 -16.10 27.40
CA ALA A 447 -23.38 -15.74 26.02
C ALA A 447 -23.34 -16.95 25.08
N LEU A 448 -22.50 -17.96 25.40
CA LEU A 448 -22.36 -19.18 24.62
C LEU A 448 -23.49 -20.20 24.85
N GLU A 449 -24.31 -20.03 25.88
CA GLU A 449 -25.49 -20.87 26.13
C GLU A 449 -26.64 -20.63 25.14
N ILE A 450 -26.66 -19.48 24.46
CA ILE A 450 -27.70 -19.13 23.50
C ILE A 450 -27.35 -19.70 22.13
N HIS A 451 -28.24 -20.51 21.56
CA HIS A 451 -28.03 -21.22 20.30
C HIS A 451 -29.06 -20.82 19.25
N TYR A 452 -28.60 -20.57 18.03
CA TYR A 452 -29.42 -20.49 16.83
C TYR A 452 -29.09 -21.69 15.95
N ARG A 453 -30.08 -22.55 15.64
CA ARG A 453 -29.86 -23.80 14.86
C ARG A 453 -28.66 -24.62 15.39
N GLU A 454 -28.65 -24.88 16.69
CA GLU A 454 -27.61 -25.66 17.39
C GLU A 454 -26.20 -25.02 17.40
N LYS A 455 -26.07 -23.77 16.97
CA LYS A 455 -24.79 -23.03 16.94
C LYS A 455 -24.86 -21.82 17.83
N ASN A 456 -23.88 -21.66 18.72
CA ASN A 456 -23.74 -20.44 19.51
C ASN A 456 -23.06 -19.34 18.68
N ILE A 457 -22.96 -18.13 19.26
CA ILE A 457 -22.40 -16.97 18.56
C ILE A 457 -20.92 -17.13 18.18
N ALA A 458 -20.12 -17.86 18.97
CA ALA A 458 -18.73 -18.14 18.65
C ALA A 458 -18.62 -19.15 17.50
N ASP A 459 -19.46 -20.18 17.48
CA ASP A 459 -19.50 -21.15 16.38
C ASP A 459 -19.86 -20.48 15.06
N VAL A 460 -20.82 -19.53 15.08
CA VAL A 460 -21.20 -18.75 13.90
C VAL A 460 -20.04 -17.88 13.41
N LEU A 461 -19.29 -17.25 14.32
CA LEU A 461 -18.10 -16.47 13.95
C LEU A 461 -16.96 -17.34 13.42
N ASP A 462 -16.92 -18.61 13.79
CA ASP A 462 -15.91 -19.54 13.29
C ASP A 462 -16.24 -20.11 11.90
N MET A 463 -17.49 -20.01 11.43
CA MET A 463 -17.86 -20.44 10.08
C MET A 463 -17.11 -19.65 8.99
N THR A 464 -16.81 -20.34 7.89
CA THR A 464 -16.41 -19.70 6.64
C THR A 464 -17.55 -18.85 6.07
N VAL A 465 -17.24 -17.87 5.22
CA VAL A 465 -18.26 -17.06 4.52
C VAL A 465 -19.21 -17.96 3.73
N GLU A 466 -18.72 -19.00 3.06
CA GLU A 466 -19.56 -19.92 2.28
C GLU A 466 -20.51 -20.74 3.17
N GLU A 467 -20.03 -21.28 4.29
CA GLU A 467 -20.87 -21.98 5.26
C GLU A 467 -21.92 -21.05 5.86
N ALA A 468 -21.51 -19.87 6.31
CA ALA A 468 -22.42 -18.89 6.89
C ALA A 468 -23.49 -18.44 5.88
N ARG A 469 -23.11 -18.25 4.61
CA ARG A 469 -24.05 -17.89 3.53
C ARG A 469 -25.15 -18.94 3.39
N ARG A 470 -24.79 -20.23 3.41
CA ARG A 470 -25.78 -21.33 3.36
C ARG A 470 -26.60 -21.40 4.66
N PHE A 471 -25.96 -21.20 5.81
CA PHE A 471 -26.60 -21.27 7.12
C PHE A 471 -27.67 -20.19 7.33
N PHE A 472 -27.45 -18.98 6.80
CA PHE A 472 -28.34 -17.82 6.90
C PHE A 472 -29.23 -17.59 5.65
N VAL A 473 -29.49 -18.62 4.84
CA VAL A 473 -30.33 -18.50 3.62
C VAL A 473 -31.71 -17.89 3.89
N ASP A 474 -32.30 -18.15 5.06
CA ASP A 474 -33.62 -17.64 5.45
C ASP A 474 -33.57 -16.23 6.08
N GLN A 475 -32.41 -15.58 6.10
CA GLN A 475 -32.20 -14.24 6.65
C GLN A 475 -31.69 -13.30 5.54
N PRO A 476 -32.58 -12.66 4.75
CA PRO A 476 -32.21 -11.96 3.51
C PRO A 476 -31.10 -10.91 3.70
N LEU A 477 -31.19 -10.08 4.74
CA LEU A 477 -30.20 -9.03 5.03
C LEU A 477 -28.79 -9.58 5.33
N ILE A 478 -28.71 -10.75 5.97
CA ILE A 478 -27.43 -11.42 6.29
C ILE A 478 -26.93 -12.13 5.04
N TYR A 479 -27.80 -12.89 4.38
CA TYR A 479 -27.51 -13.64 3.17
C TYR A 479 -26.95 -12.78 2.03
N GLU A 480 -27.54 -11.62 1.77
CA GLU A 480 -27.08 -10.70 0.72
C GLU A 480 -25.65 -10.21 0.98
N LYS A 481 -25.34 -9.80 2.22
CA LYS A 481 -23.98 -9.37 2.59
C LYS A 481 -22.95 -10.49 2.46
N LEU A 482 -23.31 -11.69 2.87
CA LEU A 482 -22.44 -12.87 2.76
C LEU A 482 -22.26 -13.30 1.29
N SER A 483 -23.28 -13.15 0.46
CA SER A 483 -23.20 -13.44 -0.97
C SER A 483 -22.22 -12.51 -1.66
N VAL A 484 -22.22 -11.22 -1.32
CA VAL A 484 -21.23 -10.27 -1.84
C VAL A 484 -19.80 -10.65 -1.43
N LEU A 485 -19.57 -11.03 -0.16
CA LEU A 485 -18.25 -11.53 0.28
C LEU A 485 -17.82 -12.78 -0.49
N HIS A 486 -18.74 -13.69 -0.75
CA HIS A 486 -18.47 -14.89 -1.55
C HIS A 486 -18.11 -14.55 -3.01
N GLU A 487 -18.88 -13.66 -3.64
CA GLU A 487 -18.68 -13.22 -5.03
C GLU A 487 -17.33 -12.53 -5.26
N VAL A 488 -16.81 -11.79 -4.27
CA VAL A 488 -15.46 -11.20 -4.34
C VAL A 488 -14.34 -12.23 -4.11
N GLY A 489 -14.69 -13.51 -3.94
CA GLY A 489 -13.74 -14.61 -3.78
C GLY A 489 -13.30 -14.88 -2.34
N LEU A 490 -13.97 -14.31 -1.34
CA LEU A 490 -13.65 -14.50 0.08
C LEU A 490 -14.47 -15.62 0.74
N GLY A 491 -14.98 -16.57 -0.03
CA GLY A 491 -15.80 -17.67 0.49
C GLY A 491 -15.11 -18.52 1.58
N TYR A 492 -13.77 -18.56 1.57
CA TYR A 492 -12.96 -19.42 2.44
C TYR A 492 -12.54 -18.78 3.78
N ILE A 493 -12.68 -17.45 3.94
CA ILE A 493 -12.28 -16.78 5.18
C ILE A 493 -13.35 -16.99 6.25
N ARG A 494 -12.95 -17.01 7.52
CA ARG A 494 -13.90 -17.11 8.65
C ARG A 494 -14.47 -15.74 9.00
N LEU A 495 -15.75 -15.69 9.40
CA LEU A 495 -16.43 -14.43 9.75
C LEU A 495 -15.74 -13.64 10.87
N GLY A 496 -15.27 -14.36 11.89
CA GLY A 496 -14.58 -13.83 13.06
C GLY A 496 -13.06 -13.73 12.91
N GLN A 497 -12.49 -14.10 11.75
CA GLN A 497 -11.04 -14.09 11.53
C GLN A 497 -10.43 -12.72 11.86
N PRO A 498 -9.41 -12.64 12.75
CA PRO A 498 -8.79 -11.37 13.08
C PRO A 498 -8.28 -10.61 11.85
N ALA A 499 -8.59 -9.31 11.76
CA ALA A 499 -8.12 -8.42 10.70
C ALA A 499 -6.60 -8.42 10.52
N THR A 500 -5.86 -8.61 11.61
CA THR A 500 -4.39 -8.66 11.62
C THR A 500 -3.81 -9.89 10.92
N THR A 501 -4.64 -10.91 10.67
CA THR A 501 -4.25 -12.14 9.97
C THR A 501 -4.68 -12.17 8.51
N LEU A 502 -5.44 -11.16 8.06
CA LEU A 502 -5.85 -11.05 6.66
C LEU A 502 -4.68 -10.54 5.82
N SER A 503 -4.53 -11.09 4.61
CA SER A 503 -3.62 -10.53 3.63
C SER A 503 -4.09 -9.14 3.15
N GLY A 504 -3.19 -8.36 2.54
CA GLY A 504 -3.55 -7.06 1.95
C GLY A 504 -4.69 -7.19 0.93
N GLY A 505 -4.61 -8.17 0.04
CA GLY A 505 -5.65 -8.45 -0.96
C GLY A 505 -6.97 -8.96 -0.34
N GLU A 506 -6.93 -9.69 0.77
CA GLU A 506 -8.15 -10.07 1.52
C GLU A 506 -8.81 -8.85 2.16
N ALA A 507 -8.02 -8.03 2.87
CA ALA A 507 -8.48 -6.80 3.48
C ALA A 507 -9.14 -5.87 2.45
N GLN A 508 -8.51 -5.73 1.28
CA GLN A 508 -9.04 -4.92 0.18
C GLN A 508 -10.37 -5.45 -0.37
N ARG A 509 -10.48 -6.76 -0.57
CA ARG A 509 -11.73 -7.41 -1.02
C ARG A 509 -12.85 -7.28 0.02
N VAL A 510 -12.54 -7.33 1.32
CA VAL A 510 -13.52 -7.04 2.39
C VAL A 510 -14.03 -5.60 2.29
N LYS A 511 -13.13 -4.61 2.08
CA LYS A 511 -13.54 -3.21 1.86
C LYS A 511 -14.44 -3.05 0.65
N LEU A 512 -14.09 -3.69 -0.47
CA LEU A 512 -14.86 -3.67 -1.70
C LEU A 512 -16.25 -4.32 -1.50
N ALA A 513 -16.31 -5.46 -0.81
CA ALA A 513 -17.56 -6.15 -0.48
C ALA A 513 -18.51 -5.27 0.36
N THR A 514 -17.97 -4.55 1.36
CA THR A 514 -18.76 -3.60 2.14
C THR A 514 -19.45 -2.57 1.25
N GLU A 515 -18.75 -2.07 0.23
CA GLU A 515 -19.29 -1.02 -0.64
C GLU A 515 -20.23 -1.56 -1.72
N LEU A 516 -20.02 -2.79 -2.20
CA LEU A 516 -20.94 -3.49 -3.09
C LEU A 516 -22.29 -3.80 -2.43
N SER A 517 -22.29 -4.01 -1.11
CA SER A 517 -23.52 -4.23 -0.34
C SER A 517 -24.39 -2.96 -0.19
N ARG A 518 -23.85 -1.78 -0.52
CA ARG A 518 -24.58 -0.52 -0.44
C ARG A 518 -25.36 -0.26 -1.73
N ARG A 519 -26.50 0.42 -1.62
CA ARG A 519 -27.27 0.85 -2.80
C ARG A 519 -26.44 1.81 -3.65
N ALA A 520 -26.28 1.48 -4.93
CA ALA A 520 -25.60 2.32 -5.89
C ALA A 520 -26.45 3.53 -6.27
N THR A 521 -25.84 4.71 -6.35
CA THR A 521 -26.47 5.93 -6.86
C THR A 521 -26.27 6.10 -8.37
N GLY A 522 -25.36 5.33 -8.97
CA GLY A 522 -24.91 5.50 -10.35
C GLY A 522 -24.01 6.72 -10.56
N LYS A 523 -23.64 7.43 -9.49
CA LYS A 523 -22.77 8.61 -9.48
C LYS A 523 -21.62 8.47 -8.48
N THR A 524 -21.26 7.23 -8.14
CA THR A 524 -20.13 6.95 -7.25
C THR A 524 -18.85 6.78 -8.06
N LEU A 525 -17.75 7.37 -7.58
CA LEU A 525 -16.38 7.08 -8.04
C LEU A 525 -15.70 6.12 -7.06
N TYR A 526 -15.30 4.95 -7.54
CA TYR A 526 -14.46 4.01 -6.80
C TYR A 526 -13.01 4.22 -7.22
N ILE A 527 -12.12 4.44 -6.26
CA ILE A 527 -10.67 4.55 -6.46
C ILE A 527 -10.04 3.34 -5.78
N LEU A 528 -9.28 2.52 -6.51
CA LEU A 528 -8.57 1.38 -5.95
C LEU A 528 -7.08 1.46 -6.27
N ASP A 529 -6.25 1.28 -5.25
CA ASP A 529 -4.79 1.26 -5.38
C ASP A 529 -4.30 -0.19 -5.48
N GLU A 530 -3.73 -0.54 -6.64
CA GLU A 530 -3.15 -1.84 -6.98
C GLU A 530 -3.96 -3.05 -6.46
N PRO A 531 -5.25 -3.17 -6.85
CA PRO A 531 -6.15 -4.19 -6.33
C PRO A 531 -5.80 -5.63 -6.69
N THR A 532 -4.80 -5.86 -7.54
CA THR A 532 -4.29 -7.20 -7.86
C THR A 532 -3.09 -7.65 -7.05
N THR A 533 -2.63 -6.82 -6.11
CA THR A 533 -1.57 -7.20 -5.16
C THR A 533 -1.95 -8.47 -4.41
N GLY A 534 -1.09 -9.48 -4.47
CA GLY A 534 -1.32 -10.79 -3.86
C GLY A 534 -2.48 -11.60 -4.40
N LEU A 535 -2.92 -11.35 -5.65
CA LEU A 535 -3.96 -12.14 -6.29
C LEU A 535 -3.39 -13.06 -7.37
N HIS A 536 -3.80 -14.33 -7.30
CA HIS A 536 -3.58 -15.30 -8.37
C HIS A 536 -4.44 -14.96 -9.60
N PHE A 537 -4.05 -15.46 -10.79
CA PHE A 537 -4.74 -15.18 -12.06
C PHE A 537 -6.27 -15.43 -12.03
N ASP A 538 -6.72 -16.50 -11.38
CA ASP A 538 -8.14 -16.83 -11.25
C ASP A 538 -8.89 -15.82 -10.36
N ASP A 539 -8.22 -15.26 -9.34
CA ASP A 539 -8.78 -14.23 -8.46
C ASP A 539 -8.84 -12.87 -9.14
N ILE A 540 -7.84 -12.51 -9.96
CA ILE A 540 -7.88 -11.31 -10.80
C ILE A 540 -9.11 -11.35 -11.72
N GLN A 541 -9.44 -12.52 -12.29
CA GLN A 541 -10.63 -12.68 -13.12
C GLN A 541 -11.92 -12.40 -12.34
N ARG A 542 -12.05 -12.90 -11.10
CA ARG A 542 -13.22 -12.65 -10.24
C ARG A 542 -13.30 -11.17 -9.83
N LEU A 543 -12.18 -10.57 -9.45
CA LEU A 543 -12.09 -9.14 -9.16
C LEU A 543 -12.56 -8.31 -10.36
N LEU A 544 -12.11 -8.62 -11.57
CA LEU A 544 -12.54 -7.92 -12.78
C LEU A 544 -14.04 -8.04 -13.02
N GLN A 545 -14.66 -9.20 -12.74
CA GLN A 545 -16.12 -9.36 -12.84
C GLN A 545 -16.85 -8.39 -11.89
N VAL A 546 -16.37 -8.31 -10.65
CA VAL A 546 -16.91 -7.40 -9.63
C VAL A 546 -16.76 -5.93 -10.03
N LEU A 547 -15.58 -5.53 -10.48
CA LEU A 547 -15.32 -4.15 -10.92
C LEU A 547 -16.18 -3.78 -12.13
N ASN A 548 -16.35 -4.70 -13.08
CA ASN A 548 -17.24 -4.49 -14.22
C ASN A 548 -18.70 -4.33 -13.79
N ALA A 549 -19.17 -5.13 -12.83
CA ALA A 549 -20.53 -5.03 -12.30
C ALA A 549 -20.79 -3.66 -11.62
N LEU A 550 -19.78 -3.04 -11.01
CA LEU A 550 -19.89 -1.67 -10.48
C LEU A 550 -20.08 -0.65 -11.59
N VAL A 551 -19.31 -0.77 -12.68
CA VAL A 551 -19.40 0.13 -13.84
C VAL A 551 -20.73 -0.04 -14.58
N ASP A 552 -21.22 -1.28 -14.70
CA ASP A 552 -22.51 -1.58 -15.35
C ASP A 552 -23.71 -0.98 -14.59
N LYS A 553 -23.57 -0.74 -13.28
CA LYS A 553 -24.53 0.03 -12.46
C LYS A 553 -24.43 1.56 -12.67
N GLY A 554 -23.61 2.02 -13.61
CA GLY A 554 -23.43 3.43 -13.97
C GLY A 554 -22.30 4.15 -13.22
N ASN A 555 -21.63 3.47 -12.28
CA ASN A 555 -20.54 4.08 -11.51
C ASN A 555 -19.25 4.20 -12.33
N THR A 556 -18.28 4.93 -11.80
CA THR A 556 -16.93 5.00 -12.36
C THR A 556 -15.98 4.23 -11.46
N VAL A 557 -15.15 3.36 -12.06
CA VAL A 557 -14.11 2.63 -11.34
C VAL A 557 -12.77 3.11 -11.88
N LEU A 558 -11.93 3.64 -11.00
CA LEU A 558 -10.59 4.13 -11.29
C LEU A 558 -9.58 3.28 -10.52
N VAL A 559 -8.70 2.60 -11.23
CA VAL A 559 -7.67 1.75 -10.62
C VAL A 559 -6.28 2.28 -10.93
N ILE A 560 -5.39 2.28 -9.95
CA ILE A 560 -3.95 2.35 -10.19
C ILE A 560 -3.47 0.92 -10.36
N GLU A 561 -2.86 0.58 -11.50
CA GLU A 561 -2.44 -0.79 -11.76
C GLU A 561 -1.19 -0.87 -12.63
N HIS A 562 -0.49 -1.97 -12.42
CA HIS A 562 0.66 -2.42 -13.21
C HIS A 562 0.37 -3.76 -13.90
N ASN A 563 -0.61 -4.51 -13.40
CA ASN A 563 -0.96 -5.81 -13.94
C ASN A 563 -1.61 -5.67 -15.34
N LEU A 564 -0.95 -6.26 -16.34
CA LEU A 564 -1.37 -6.14 -17.73
C LEU A 564 -2.74 -6.78 -18.02
N ASP A 565 -3.17 -7.78 -17.24
CA ASP A 565 -4.50 -8.37 -17.38
C ASP A 565 -5.61 -7.40 -16.95
N VAL A 566 -5.34 -6.50 -16.01
CA VAL A 566 -6.28 -5.44 -15.63
C VAL A 566 -6.23 -4.31 -16.65
N VAL A 567 -5.03 -3.86 -17.02
CA VAL A 567 -4.84 -2.75 -17.99
C VAL A 567 -5.53 -3.07 -19.32
N LYS A 568 -5.38 -4.30 -19.84
CA LYS A 568 -6.02 -4.71 -21.11
C LYS A 568 -7.55 -4.76 -21.03
N CYS A 569 -8.11 -4.96 -19.84
CA CYS A 569 -9.56 -5.00 -19.60
C CYS A 569 -10.18 -3.63 -19.35
N ALA A 570 -9.39 -2.58 -19.14
CA ALA A 570 -9.89 -1.23 -18.90
C ALA A 570 -10.55 -0.59 -20.13
N ASP A 571 -11.60 0.19 -19.94
CA ASP A 571 -12.25 0.97 -21.01
C ASP A 571 -11.42 2.19 -21.42
N TRP A 572 -10.63 2.72 -20.49
CA TRP A 572 -9.73 3.86 -20.68
C TRP A 572 -8.47 3.68 -19.85
N VAL A 573 -7.33 4.05 -20.41
CA VAL A 573 -6.02 3.95 -19.77
C VAL A 573 -5.34 5.32 -19.82
N VAL A 574 -4.71 5.68 -18.73
CA VAL A 574 -3.83 6.87 -18.64
C VAL A 574 -2.46 6.38 -18.20
N ASP A 575 -1.46 6.59 -19.05
CA ASP A 575 -0.08 6.17 -18.82
C ASP A 575 0.76 7.36 -18.33
N MET A 576 1.35 7.22 -17.14
CA MET A 576 2.20 8.23 -16.51
C MET A 576 3.68 7.89 -16.63
N GLY A 577 4.51 8.90 -16.89
CA GLY A 577 5.95 8.71 -17.07
C GLY A 577 6.62 9.99 -17.59
N PRO A 578 7.57 9.89 -18.54
CA PRO A 578 8.09 8.66 -19.18
C PRO A 578 8.96 7.80 -18.25
N GLU A 579 9.49 8.40 -17.18
CA GLU A 579 10.32 7.75 -16.16
C GLU A 579 9.75 7.98 -14.74
N GLY A 580 10.44 7.47 -13.72
CA GLY A 580 10.13 7.75 -12.32
C GLY A 580 10.83 9.00 -11.79
N GLY A 581 10.36 9.52 -10.64
CA GLY A 581 11.02 10.61 -9.90
C GLY A 581 11.06 11.92 -10.68
N ALA A 582 12.20 12.60 -10.66
CA ALA A 582 12.34 13.94 -11.26
C ALA A 582 12.06 13.97 -12.78
N LYS A 583 12.31 12.85 -13.48
CA LYS A 583 12.10 12.66 -14.93
C LYS A 583 10.67 12.19 -15.28
N GLY A 584 9.83 11.96 -14.27
CA GLY A 584 8.42 11.57 -14.42
C GLY A 584 7.44 12.74 -14.27
N GLY A 585 6.21 12.42 -13.86
CA GLY A 585 5.19 13.41 -13.52
C GLY A 585 4.41 13.98 -14.71
N LEU A 586 4.46 13.31 -15.87
CA LEU A 586 3.72 13.67 -17.08
C LEU A 586 2.74 12.57 -17.48
N ILE A 587 1.65 12.96 -18.14
CA ILE A 587 0.79 12.02 -18.88
C ILE A 587 1.43 11.79 -20.25
N VAL A 588 1.88 10.56 -20.48
CA VAL A 588 2.59 10.15 -21.71
C VAL A 588 1.60 9.77 -22.80
N ALA A 589 0.51 9.12 -22.42
CA ALA A 589 -0.53 8.66 -23.31
C ALA A 589 -1.86 8.51 -22.56
N GLU A 590 -2.97 8.75 -23.25
CA GLU A 590 -4.31 8.47 -22.77
C GLU A 590 -5.16 7.92 -23.92
N GLY A 591 -6.07 6.99 -23.62
CA GLY A 591 -6.89 6.35 -24.64
C GLY A 591 -7.40 4.98 -24.22
N THR A 592 -8.05 4.29 -25.15
CA THR A 592 -8.27 2.84 -25.04
C THR A 592 -6.94 2.07 -25.04
N PRO A 593 -6.86 0.86 -24.46
CA PRO A 593 -5.67 0.00 -24.56
C PRO A 593 -5.10 -0.13 -25.99
N GLU A 594 -5.94 -0.22 -27.02
CA GLU A 594 -5.52 -0.29 -28.41
C GLU A 594 -4.90 1.03 -28.92
N GLU A 595 -5.34 2.17 -28.40
CA GLU A 595 -4.75 3.48 -28.70
C GLU A 595 -3.42 3.66 -27.96
N ILE A 596 -3.31 3.20 -26.70
CA ILE A 596 -2.05 3.23 -25.93
C ILE A 596 -0.96 2.48 -26.67
N VAL A 597 -1.23 1.29 -27.21
CA VAL A 597 -0.23 0.49 -27.95
C VAL A 597 0.37 1.21 -29.16
N LYS A 598 -0.33 2.21 -29.72
CA LYS A 598 0.17 3.02 -30.85
C LYS A 598 1.16 4.12 -30.40
N GLN A 599 1.24 4.41 -29.10
CA GLN A 599 2.03 5.49 -28.54
C GLN A 599 3.47 5.04 -28.26
N LYS A 600 4.42 5.48 -29.10
CA LYS A 600 5.83 5.09 -29.00
C LYS A 600 6.53 5.56 -27.71
N LYS A 601 6.03 6.63 -27.09
CA LYS A 601 6.60 7.19 -25.85
C LYS A 601 6.18 6.42 -24.61
N SER A 602 5.09 5.63 -24.69
CA SER A 602 4.56 4.86 -23.57
C SER A 602 5.42 3.61 -23.34
N VAL A 603 5.94 3.46 -22.12
CA VAL A 603 6.65 2.25 -21.72
C VAL A 603 5.67 1.08 -21.61
N THR A 604 4.46 1.34 -21.09
CA THR A 604 3.39 0.33 -20.98
C THR A 604 2.97 -0.20 -22.36
N ALA A 605 2.92 0.63 -23.40
CA ALA A 605 2.55 0.22 -24.76
C ALA A 605 3.37 -0.97 -25.29
N LYS A 606 4.66 -1.04 -24.95
CA LYS A 606 5.56 -2.13 -25.37
C LYS A 606 5.08 -3.48 -24.86
N TYR A 607 4.66 -3.55 -23.59
CA TYR A 607 4.25 -4.79 -22.92
C TYR A 607 2.76 -5.09 -23.16
N LEU A 608 1.92 -4.05 -23.20
CA LEU A 608 0.49 -4.17 -23.47
C LEU A 608 0.19 -4.77 -24.85
N LYS A 609 1.07 -4.52 -25.82
CA LYS A 609 0.97 -5.07 -27.18
C LYS A 609 0.98 -6.60 -27.21
N ASP A 610 1.71 -7.25 -26.31
CA ASP A 610 1.85 -8.70 -26.31
C ASP A 610 0.64 -9.40 -25.69
N VAL A 611 -0.02 -8.77 -24.72
CA VAL A 611 -1.20 -9.33 -24.03
C VAL A 611 -2.53 -9.03 -24.73
N LEU A 612 -2.55 -8.09 -25.70
CA LEU A 612 -3.73 -7.78 -26.52
C LEU A 612 -3.90 -8.70 -27.76
N LYS A 613 -3.01 -9.68 -27.93
CA LYS A 613 -3.00 -10.60 -29.07
C LYS A 613 -4.02 -11.73 -28.98
#